data_AF-A0A315UWY8-F1
#
_entry.id   AF-A0A315UWY8-F1
#
_cell.length_a   1.000
_cell.length_b   1.000
_cell.length_c   1.000
_cell.angle_alpha   90.00
_cell.angle_beta   90.00
_cell.angle_gamma   90.00
#
_symmetry.space_group_name_H-M   'P 1'
#
loop_
_entity.id
_entity.type
_entity.pdbx_description
1 polymer ?
#
loop_
_entity_poly.entity_id
_entity_poly.type
_entity_poly.pdbx_seq_one_letter_code
_entity_poly.pdbx_strand_id
1 'polypeptide(L)'
;MESILSEQSASVDELVEACIQAFDEKGTLKDASLVRMFLMMHPWYIPSTDMARKLVLQSREESCTEERRTRICHLVKYWISEFPAEFTLNPELEEQIKDFKDLLTTGGNERQSQLIDLDSVPSYKWKRQVTQRVPSVSKKRKMSLLFDHLDSSELAEHLTFLEYKSFCKILDYHSFVMHGCTVDNPILERFITLFNSVSQWIQLMVLSKPTAQQRAAVVSHFIRVAQKLLQLQNFNTLMAVVGGLSNSSISRLKDTQSHISAETNKVFNNLIELVTSCGNYSQYRKRFSECSGFRFPILGVHLKDLIAVHVALPDWADKEKTRVNLAKTQQLYAILQELTLIQSTPPNIESNPDLLNLLTVSLDQYHTEEEIYQMSLQREPRKSAQNSSPVPAPETKPSMIDEWAVSVKPNADPTIIKKHIEKMVESVFKNFDTDGDGHISRDEFEAIRNNFPYLSKFGELDKNQDGKISREEMIDFFLKASSLLNCKMGFIHTFTETTYVKPTFCEHCAGFVRNH
;
A
#
# COMPACT_ATOMS: atom_id res chain seq x y z
N MET A 1 -27.88 -19.82 20.31
CA MET A 1 -26.62 -19.18 19.87
C MET A 1 -25.51 -20.21 19.74
N GLU A 2 -25.24 -21.03 20.77
CA GLU A 2 -24.32 -22.19 20.66
C GLU A 2 -24.78 -23.27 19.65
N SER A 3 -26.09 -23.47 19.44
CA SER A 3 -26.56 -24.52 18.51
C SER A 3 -26.32 -24.21 17.02
N ILE A 4 -26.33 -22.92 16.60
CA ILE A 4 -26.11 -22.53 15.20
C ILE A 4 -24.62 -22.59 14.85
N LEU A 5 -23.74 -22.24 15.81
CA LEU A 5 -22.29 -22.41 15.65
C LEU A 5 -21.86 -23.88 15.76
N SER A 6 -22.68 -24.72 16.42
CA SER A 6 -22.51 -26.18 16.44
C SER A 6 -22.95 -26.85 15.13
N GLU A 7 -23.82 -26.21 14.35
CA GLU A 7 -24.19 -26.65 13.01
C GLU A 7 -23.18 -26.10 11.99
N GLN A 8 -22.64 -26.94 11.11
CA GLN A 8 -21.62 -26.52 10.13
C GLN A 8 -22.21 -25.67 8.97
N SER A 9 -23.53 -25.47 8.95
CA SER A 9 -24.23 -24.69 7.92
C SER A 9 -25.51 -24.06 8.49
N ALA A 10 -25.90 -22.89 7.96
CA ALA A 10 -27.15 -22.20 8.32
C ALA A 10 -27.71 -21.44 7.11
N SER A 11 -29.02 -21.28 7.03
CA SER A 11 -29.63 -20.38 6.03
C SER A 11 -29.39 -18.91 6.39
N VAL A 12 -29.45 -18.03 5.39
CA VAL A 12 -29.33 -16.57 5.63
C VAL A 12 -30.43 -16.09 6.60
N ASP A 13 -31.61 -16.69 6.52
CA ASP A 13 -32.76 -16.35 7.36
C ASP A 13 -32.54 -16.72 8.82
N GLU A 14 -31.99 -17.91 9.06
CA GLU A 14 -31.57 -18.36 10.40
C GLU A 14 -30.49 -17.45 10.98
N LEU A 15 -29.52 -17.02 10.17
CA LEU A 15 -28.43 -16.12 10.60
C LEU A 15 -28.93 -14.71 10.92
N VAL A 16 -29.80 -14.14 10.07
CA VAL A 16 -30.42 -12.83 10.31
C VAL A 16 -31.24 -12.87 11.59
N GLU A 17 -32.08 -13.89 11.77
CA GLU A 17 -32.89 -14.03 12.98
C GLU A 17 -32.00 -14.19 14.22
N ALA A 18 -30.93 -14.99 14.15
CA ALA A 18 -29.97 -15.11 15.24
C ALA A 18 -29.29 -13.77 15.59
N CYS A 19 -28.99 -12.94 14.60
CA CYS A 19 -28.43 -11.60 14.82
C CYS A 19 -29.45 -10.64 15.46
N ILE A 20 -30.72 -10.68 15.04
CA ILE A 20 -31.79 -9.87 15.65
C ILE A 20 -32.02 -10.28 17.11
N GLN A 21 -32.05 -11.58 17.39
CA GLN A 21 -32.24 -12.12 18.75
C GLN A 21 -31.04 -11.90 19.68
N ALA A 22 -29.87 -11.53 19.14
CA ALA A 22 -28.69 -11.24 19.94
C ALA A 22 -28.79 -9.91 20.73
N PHE A 23 -29.67 -9.01 20.30
CA PHE A 23 -29.93 -7.74 20.98
C PHE A 23 -31.07 -7.88 21.99
N ASP A 24 -30.90 -7.27 23.16
CA ASP A 24 -32.03 -7.03 24.07
C ASP A 24 -32.84 -5.78 23.63
N GLU A 25 -33.95 -5.50 24.32
CA GLU A 25 -34.79 -4.32 24.04
C GLU A 25 -34.06 -2.97 24.21
N LYS A 26 -33.03 -2.95 25.05
CA LYS A 26 -32.21 -1.76 25.34
C LYS A 26 -31.05 -1.59 24.34
N GLY A 27 -30.83 -2.57 23.46
CA GLY A 27 -29.74 -2.60 22.49
C GLY A 27 -28.42 -3.17 23.02
N THR A 28 -28.44 -3.84 24.17
CA THR A 28 -27.26 -4.51 24.73
C THR A 28 -27.02 -5.85 24.01
N LEU A 29 -25.79 -6.05 23.54
CA LEU A 29 -25.31 -7.32 22.99
C LEU A 29 -24.61 -8.14 24.09
N LYS A 30 -25.03 -9.39 24.28
CA LYS A 30 -24.34 -10.33 25.18
C LYS A 30 -23.09 -10.94 24.53
N ASP A 31 -23.19 -11.30 23.26
CA ASP A 31 -22.08 -11.79 22.44
C ASP A 31 -22.13 -11.11 21.07
N ALA A 32 -21.14 -10.27 20.81
CA ALA A 32 -21.01 -9.54 19.55
C ALA A 32 -20.30 -10.35 18.46
N SER A 33 -19.74 -11.52 18.77
CA SER A 33 -18.89 -12.29 17.84
C SER A 33 -19.67 -12.75 16.61
N LEU A 34 -20.84 -13.38 16.81
CA LEU A 34 -21.72 -13.83 15.73
C LEU A 34 -22.19 -12.66 14.89
N VAL A 35 -22.64 -11.57 15.53
CA VAL A 35 -23.17 -10.39 14.84
C VAL A 35 -22.08 -9.71 14.02
N ARG A 36 -20.87 -9.54 14.56
CA ARG A 36 -19.72 -9.01 13.81
C ARG A 36 -19.32 -9.93 12.66
N MET A 37 -19.30 -11.24 12.89
CA MET A 37 -18.97 -12.22 11.84
C MET A 37 -19.98 -12.16 10.71
N PHE A 38 -21.28 -12.19 11.03
CA PHE A 38 -22.33 -12.09 10.03
C PHE A 38 -22.24 -10.77 9.26
N LEU A 39 -22.16 -9.63 9.95
CA LEU A 39 -22.10 -8.33 9.30
C LEU A 39 -20.84 -8.14 8.44
N MET A 40 -19.68 -8.67 8.84
CA MET A 40 -18.48 -8.58 8.00
C MET A 40 -18.51 -9.56 6.82
N MET A 41 -19.15 -10.72 6.97
CA MET A 41 -19.08 -11.82 5.99
C MET A 41 -20.31 -11.93 5.09
N HIS A 42 -21.43 -11.28 5.39
CA HIS A 42 -22.63 -11.34 4.56
C HIS A 42 -22.39 -11.00 3.09
N PRO A 43 -21.51 -10.04 2.69
CA PRO A 43 -21.31 -9.70 1.28
C PRO A 43 -20.79 -10.85 0.42
N TRP A 44 -20.26 -11.92 1.04
CA TRP A 44 -19.77 -13.11 0.35
C TRP A 44 -20.88 -14.02 -0.18
N TYR A 45 -22.11 -13.90 0.36
CA TYR A 45 -23.23 -14.77 -0.01
C TYR A 45 -24.57 -14.03 -0.17
N ILE A 46 -24.69 -12.80 0.31
CA ILE A 46 -25.84 -11.91 0.09
C ILE A 46 -25.37 -10.45 -0.06
N PRO A 47 -25.76 -9.74 -1.13
CA PRO A 47 -25.46 -8.31 -1.27
C PRO A 47 -26.03 -7.51 -0.10
N SER A 48 -25.31 -6.48 0.34
CA SER A 48 -25.72 -5.63 1.46
C SER A 48 -27.08 -4.96 1.22
N THR A 49 -27.39 -4.62 -0.04
CA THR A 49 -28.69 -4.07 -0.45
C THR A 49 -29.82 -5.09 -0.29
N ASP A 50 -29.61 -6.34 -0.67
CA ASP A 50 -30.60 -7.40 -0.47
C ASP A 50 -30.79 -7.74 1.02
N MET A 51 -29.70 -7.70 1.81
CA MET A 51 -29.78 -7.83 3.26
C MET A 51 -30.58 -6.70 3.90
N ALA A 52 -30.32 -5.44 3.52
CA ALA A 52 -31.09 -4.29 3.99
C ALA A 52 -32.58 -4.42 3.62
N ARG A 53 -32.89 -4.75 2.37
CA ARG A 53 -34.28 -5.01 1.92
C ARG A 53 -34.96 -6.09 2.76
N LYS A 54 -34.25 -7.16 3.12
CA LYS A 54 -34.78 -8.25 3.95
C LYS A 54 -35.12 -7.79 5.37
N LEU A 55 -34.27 -6.98 5.99
CA LEU A 55 -34.54 -6.37 7.30
C LEU A 55 -35.76 -5.44 7.24
N VAL A 56 -35.90 -4.65 6.17
CA VAL A 56 -37.07 -3.79 5.95
C VAL A 56 -38.34 -4.63 5.80
N LEU A 57 -38.32 -5.71 5.02
CA LEU A 57 -39.47 -6.60 4.87
C LEU A 57 -39.89 -7.24 6.21
N GLN A 58 -38.93 -7.76 6.98
CA GLN A 58 -39.21 -8.36 8.31
C GLN A 58 -39.77 -7.34 9.31
N SER A 59 -39.39 -6.06 9.20
CA SER A 59 -39.96 -5.00 10.05
C SER A 59 -41.44 -4.69 9.74
N ARG A 60 -41.90 -5.05 8.53
CA ARG A 60 -43.23 -4.77 7.98
C ARG A 60 -44.21 -5.93 8.06
N GLU A 61 -43.75 -7.14 8.37
CA GLU A 61 -44.63 -8.30 8.53
C GLU A 61 -45.69 -8.03 9.61
N GLU A 62 -46.95 -8.40 9.35
CA GLU A 62 -48.07 -8.20 10.30
C GLU A 62 -47.85 -8.94 11.64
N SER A 63 -46.99 -9.96 11.65
CA SER A 63 -46.57 -10.72 12.83
C SER A 63 -45.41 -10.06 13.61
N CYS A 64 -44.86 -8.94 13.13
CA CYS A 64 -43.70 -8.28 13.73
C CYS A 64 -44.09 -7.45 14.97
N THR A 65 -43.64 -7.90 16.14
CA THR A 65 -43.85 -7.19 17.41
C THR A 65 -43.01 -5.91 17.49
N GLU A 66 -43.45 -4.94 18.30
CA GLU A 66 -42.67 -3.72 18.59
C GLU A 66 -41.26 -4.03 19.12
N GLU A 67 -41.14 -5.07 19.95
CA GLU A 67 -39.84 -5.54 20.47
C GLU A 67 -38.93 -6.03 19.34
N ARG A 68 -39.46 -6.83 18.40
CA ARG A 68 -38.70 -7.33 17.25
C ARG A 68 -38.26 -6.19 16.34
N ARG A 69 -39.15 -5.24 16.05
CA ARG A 69 -38.82 -4.05 15.24
C ARG A 69 -37.73 -3.19 15.90
N THR A 70 -37.78 -3.06 17.23
CA THR A 70 -36.74 -2.35 18.00
C THR A 70 -35.39 -3.06 17.91
N ARG A 71 -35.34 -4.39 18.00
CA ARG A 71 -34.10 -5.17 17.83
C ARG A 71 -33.52 -5.06 16.41
N ILE A 72 -34.37 -5.05 15.38
CA ILE A 72 -33.95 -4.80 13.99
C ILE A 72 -33.28 -3.42 13.89
N CYS A 73 -33.86 -2.38 14.50
CA CYS A 73 -33.27 -1.04 14.49
C CYS A 73 -31.93 -0.99 15.24
N HIS A 74 -31.79 -1.72 16.36
CA HIS A 74 -30.51 -1.85 17.07
C HIS A 74 -29.45 -2.57 16.22
N LEU A 75 -29.83 -3.62 15.47
CA LEU A 75 -28.92 -4.30 14.53
C LEU A 75 -28.46 -3.35 13.43
N VAL A 76 -29.37 -2.58 12.81
CA VAL A 76 -29.03 -1.58 11.79
C VAL A 76 -28.12 -0.50 12.37
N LYS A 77 -28.44 0.02 13.56
CA LYS A 77 -27.59 0.98 14.28
C LYS A 77 -26.18 0.42 14.51
N TYR A 78 -26.08 -0.83 14.95
CA TYR A 78 -24.80 -1.50 15.18
C TYR A 78 -24.01 -1.67 13.87
N TRP A 79 -24.69 -2.08 12.79
CA TRP A 79 -24.09 -2.21 11.47
C TRP A 79 -23.50 -0.89 10.98
N ILE A 80 -24.26 0.20 11.09
CA ILE A 80 -23.81 1.55 10.74
C ILE A 80 -22.58 1.97 11.58
N SER A 81 -22.59 1.72 12.89
CA SER A 81 -21.50 2.12 13.78
C SER A 81 -20.21 1.34 13.56
N GLU A 82 -20.31 0.03 13.30
CA GLU A 82 -19.16 -0.86 13.20
C GLU A 82 -18.56 -0.88 11.78
N PHE A 83 -19.40 -0.78 10.75
CA PHE A 83 -19.00 -0.85 9.34
C PHE A 83 -19.42 0.40 8.53
N PRO A 84 -19.08 1.63 8.98
CA PRO A 84 -19.52 2.87 8.32
C PRO A 84 -18.98 3.03 6.88
N ALA A 85 -17.88 2.35 6.56
CA ALA A 85 -17.26 2.37 5.25
C ALA A 85 -18.15 1.76 4.16
N GLU A 86 -18.93 0.72 4.50
CA GLU A 86 -19.81 0.02 3.57
C GLU A 86 -20.91 0.95 3.04
N PHE A 87 -21.53 1.72 3.94
CA PHE A 87 -22.54 2.73 3.61
C PHE A 87 -21.98 3.89 2.78
N THR A 88 -20.68 4.21 2.91
CA THR A 88 -20.06 5.25 2.09
C THR A 88 -19.68 4.74 0.69
N LEU A 89 -19.36 3.45 0.56
CA LEU A 89 -18.96 2.84 -0.71
C LEU A 89 -20.17 2.42 -1.57
N ASN A 90 -21.32 2.16 -0.94
CA ASN A 90 -22.54 1.73 -1.61
C ASN A 90 -23.68 2.75 -1.40
N PRO A 91 -23.87 3.71 -2.32
CA PRO A 91 -24.94 4.71 -2.22
C PRO A 91 -26.34 4.12 -2.20
N GLU A 92 -26.57 2.99 -2.89
CA GLU A 92 -27.88 2.32 -2.91
C GLU A 92 -28.22 1.77 -1.52
N LEU A 93 -27.24 1.23 -0.80
CA LEU A 93 -27.43 0.78 0.58
C LEU A 93 -27.78 1.96 1.50
N GLU A 94 -27.09 3.10 1.36
CA GLU A 94 -27.37 4.30 2.13
C GLU A 94 -28.81 4.80 1.88
N GLU A 95 -29.25 4.84 0.63
CA GLU A 95 -30.60 5.24 0.24
C GLU A 95 -31.66 4.29 0.82
N GLN A 96 -31.46 2.98 0.74
CA GLN A 96 -32.41 2.00 1.30
C GLN A 96 -32.57 2.13 2.83
N ILE A 97 -31.50 2.46 3.56
CA ILE A 97 -31.60 2.69 5.01
C ILE A 97 -32.25 4.05 5.32
N LYS A 98 -32.06 5.07 4.48
CA LYS A 98 -32.82 6.34 4.59
C LYS A 98 -34.32 6.11 4.38
N ASP A 99 -34.68 5.39 3.34
CA ASP A 99 -36.08 5.01 3.07
C ASP A 99 -36.66 4.23 4.25
N PHE A 100 -35.89 3.33 4.85
CA PHE A 100 -36.32 2.61 6.04
C PHE A 100 -36.60 3.53 7.24
N LYS A 101 -35.73 4.51 7.49
CA LYS A 101 -35.92 5.52 8.55
C LYS A 101 -37.16 6.37 8.30
N ASP A 102 -37.39 6.80 7.07
CA ASP A 102 -38.55 7.61 6.69
C ASP A 102 -39.86 6.82 6.81
N LEU A 103 -39.84 5.54 6.48
CA LEU A 103 -40.96 4.61 6.68
C LEU A 103 -41.30 4.45 8.17
N LEU A 104 -40.31 4.28 9.06
CA LEU A 104 -40.54 4.21 10.51
C LEU A 104 -41.15 5.50 11.05
N THR A 105 -40.70 6.65 10.54
CA THR A 105 -41.21 7.97 10.93
C THR A 105 -42.66 8.15 10.49
N THR A 106 -42.98 7.81 9.23
CA THR A 106 -44.34 7.90 8.68
C THR A 106 -45.31 6.92 9.34
N GLY A 107 -44.81 5.77 9.79
CA GLY A 107 -45.58 4.75 10.52
C GLY A 107 -45.85 5.08 12.00
N GLY A 108 -45.39 6.23 12.52
CA GLY A 108 -45.57 6.62 13.92
C GLY A 108 -44.56 6.00 14.92
N ASN A 109 -43.53 5.33 14.42
CA ASN A 109 -42.51 4.64 15.22
C ASN A 109 -41.29 5.54 15.50
N GLU A 110 -41.52 6.73 16.05
CA GLU A 110 -40.47 7.76 16.23
C GLU A 110 -39.27 7.28 17.07
N ARG A 111 -39.51 6.49 18.12
CA ARG A 111 -38.44 5.96 18.99
C ARG A 111 -37.48 5.04 18.24
N GLN A 112 -37.99 4.26 17.28
CA GLN A 112 -37.20 3.34 16.47
C GLN A 112 -36.48 4.07 15.35
N SER A 113 -37.14 5.06 14.73
CA SER A 113 -36.52 5.94 13.71
C SER A 113 -35.31 6.70 14.26
N GLN A 114 -35.38 7.19 15.50
CA GLN A 114 -34.26 7.88 16.17
C GLN A 114 -33.04 7.00 16.42
N LEU A 115 -33.16 5.67 16.39
CA LEU A 115 -32.02 4.75 16.52
C LEU A 115 -31.17 4.70 15.24
N ILE A 116 -31.76 5.01 14.09
CA ILE A 116 -31.10 4.98 12.79
C ILE A 116 -30.60 6.39 12.47
N ASP A 117 -29.34 6.64 12.81
CA ASP A 117 -28.69 7.93 12.57
C ASP A 117 -27.56 7.80 11.54
N LEU A 118 -27.91 8.04 10.28
CA LEU A 118 -26.97 8.11 9.16
C LEU A 118 -26.17 9.43 9.15
N ASP A 119 -26.66 10.49 9.80
CA ASP A 119 -26.00 11.81 9.82
C ASP A 119 -24.82 11.83 10.81
N SER A 120 -24.90 11.01 11.86
CA SER A 120 -23.80 10.79 12.81
C SER A 120 -22.65 9.94 12.25
N VAL A 121 -22.85 9.26 11.12
CA VAL A 121 -21.81 8.46 10.48
C VAL A 121 -20.71 9.40 10.05
N PRO A 122 -19.54 9.38 10.72
CA PRO A 122 -18.54 10.35 10.37
C PRO A 122 -18.10 9.97 8.95
N SER A 123 -18.29 10.91 8.00
CA SER A 123 -18.04 10.69 6.57
C SER A 123 -16.71 9.99 6.41
N TYR A 124 -16.62 8.77 5.87
CA TYR A 124 -15.40 7.94 5.83
C TYR A 124 -14.11 8.69 5.40
N LYS A 125 -14.25 9.84 4.71
CA LYS A 125 -13.22 10.89 4.58
C LYS A 125 -12.48 11.25 5.89
N TRP A 126 -13.12 11.18 7.06
CA TRP A 126 -12.55 11.43 8.38
C TRP A 126 -11.51 10.38 8.77
N LYS A 127 -11.77 9.07 8.61
CA LYS A 127 -10.76 8.02 8.81
C LYS A 127 -9.56 8.21 7.85
N ARG A 128 -9.79 8.77 6.66
CA ARG A 128 -8.69 9.20 5.76
C ARG A 128 -7.90 10.42 6.29
N GLN A 129 -8.48 11.23 7.19
CA GLN A 129 -7.86 12.40 7.83
C GLN A 129 -7.31 12.12 9.24
N VAL A 130 -7.76 11.08 9.95
CA VAL A 130 -7.46 10.79 11.37
C VAL A 130 -6.01 10.38 11.65
N THR A 131 -5.18 10.22 10.61
CA THR A 131 -3.72 10.23 10.79
C THR A 131 -3.14 11.64 10.97
N GLN A 132 -3.97 12.70 11.05
CA GLN A 132 -3.52 14.06 11.33
C GLN A 132 -3.95 14.59 12.71
N ARG A 133 -2.89 14.97 13.44
CA ARG A 133 -2.81 15.86 14.61
C ARG A 133 -2.97 15.18 15.97
N VAL A 134 -1.94 14.45 16.36
CA VAL A 134 -1.45 14.60 17.74
C VAL A 134 -0.83 16.00 17.82
N PRO A 135 -1.29 16.91 18.70
CA PRO A 135 -0.62 18.17 18.93
C PRO A 135 0.74 17.88 19.58
N SER A 136 1.82 17.98 18.81
CA SER A 136 3.17 17.96 19.36
C SER A 136 3.42 19.26 20.13
N VAL A 137 3.65 19.12 21.45
CA VAL A 137 4.17 20.19 22.33
C VAL A 137 5.71 20.07 22.46
N SER A 138 6.35 19.26 21.62
CA SER A 138 7.81 19.03 21.65
C SER A 138 8.51 19.85 20.57
N LYS A 139 9.66 20.45 20.93
CA LYS A 139 10.50 21.27 20.05
C LYS A 139 10.78 20.51 18.73
N LYS A 140 10.38 21.09 17.60
CA LYS A 140 10.71 20.62 16.24
C LYS A 140 12.21 20.29 16.17
N ARG A 141 12.58 19.01 16.20
CA ARG A 141 13.97 18.59 15.94
C ARG A 141 14.28 18.96 14.49
N LYS A 142 15.41 19.65 14.27
CA LYS A 142 15.94 19.87 12.92
C LYS A 142 16.36 18.50 12.38
N MET A 143 15.60 17.99 11.43
CA MET A 143 15.79 16.69 10.83
C MET A 143 16.54 16.87 9.51
N SER A 144 17.56 16.05 9.27
CA SER A 144 18.27 16.08 8.00
C SER A 144 17.39 15.42 6.93
N LEU A 145 17.02 16.16 5.90
CA LEU A 145 16.37 15.60 4.73
C LEU A 145 17.36 14.83 3.84
N LEU A 146 18.66 14.89 4.14
CA LEU A 146 19.71 14.19 3.39
C LEU A 146 19.69 12.68 3.64
N PHE A 147 19.43 11.85 2.62
CA PHE A 147 19.38 10.38 2.73
C PHE A 147 20.67 9.81 3.30
N ASP A 148 21.84 10.31 2.85
CA ASP A 148 23.16 9.89 3.35
C ASP A 148 23.38 10.26 4.84
N HIS A 149 22.52 11.08 5.43
CA HIS A 149 22.55 11.50 6.83
C HIS A 149 21.27 11.17 7.60
N LEU A 150 20.32 10.48 6.96
CA LEU A 150 19.07 10.08 7.59
C LEU A 150 19.36 8.88 8.50
N ASP A 151 18.88 8.91 9.74
CA ASP A 151 19.08 7.79 10.65
C ASP A 151 18.28 6.57 10.20
N SER A 152 18.85 5.36 10.36
CA SER A 152 18.17 4.13 9.97
C SER A 152 16.86 3.89 10.72
N SER A 153 16.74 4.39 11.97
CA SER A 153 15.53 4.29 12.77
C SER A 153 14.46 5.25 12.25
N GLU A 154 14.86 6.48 11.93
CA GLU A 154 13.95 7.49 11.40
C GLU A 154 13.36 7.07 10.05
N LEU A 155 14.18 6.54 9.15
CA LEU A 155 13.71 6.04 7.86
C LEU A 155 12.73 4.87 8.05
N ALA A 156 13.03 3.93 8.96
CA ALA A 156 12.15 2.80 9.28
C ALA A 156 10.79 3.28 9.83
N GLU A 157 10.79 4.28 10.71
CA GLU A 157 9.58 4.88 11.28
C GLU A 157 8.71 5.55 10.20
N HIS A 158 9.30 6.35 9.32
CA HIS A 158 8.56 7.05 8.27
C HIS A 158 8.01 6.11 7.19
N LEU A 159 8.77 5.08 6.80
CA LEU A 159 8.27 4.03 5.91
C LEU A 159 7.11 3.26 6.55
N THR A 160 7.23 2.93 7.84
CA THR A 160 6.15 2.28 8.61
C THR A 160 4.90 3.14 8.64
N PHE A 161 5.04 4.45 8.87
CA PHE A 161 3.90 5.36 8.87
C PHE A 161 3.23 5.46 7.48
N LEU A 162 4.02 5.55 6.40
CA LEU A 162 3.51 5.58 5.03
C LEU A 162 2.71 4.31 4.68
N GLU A 163 3.29 3.14 4.93
CA GLU A 163 2.63 1.87 4.67
C GLU A 163 1.37 1.69 5.53
N TYR A 164 1.45 1.97 6.84
CA TYR A 164 0.30 1.85 7.74
C TYR A 164 -0.87 2.75 7.30
N LYS A 165 -0.58 4.00 6.92
CA LYS A 165 -1.58 4.94 6.40
C LYS A 165 -2.19 4.47 5.09
N SER A 166 -1.41 3.79 4.24
CA SER A 166 -1.92 3.18 3.00
C SER A 166 -2.81 1.97 3.32
N PHE A 167 -2.37 1.12 4.25
CA PHE A 167 -3.07 -0.08 4.69
C PHE A 167 -4.44 0.20 5.32
N CYS A 168 -4.54 1.23 6.16
CA CYS A 168 -5.81 1.63 6.80
C CYS A 168 -6.89 2.09 5.80
N LYS A 169 -6.52 2.33 4.54
CA LYS A 169 -7.49 2.67 3.49
C LYS A 169 -8.10 1.43 2.84
N ILE A 170 -7.45 0.28 2.95
CA ILE A 170 -7.91 -0.98 2.35
C ILE A 170 -9.14 -1.44 3.10
N LEU A 171 -10.23 -1.64 2.37
CA LEU A 171 -11.53 -2.06 2.90
C LEU A 171 -12.04 -3.31 2.21
N ASP A 172 -11.81 -3.39 0.91
CA ASP A 172 -12.31 -4.48 0.08
C ASP A 172 -11.22 -5.53 -0.12
N TYR A 173 -11.30 -6.59 0.67
CA TYR A 173 -10.56 -7.83 0.45
C TYR A 173 -11.37 -8.84 -0.38
N HIS A 174 -12.69 -8.67 -0.45
CA HIS A 174 -13.61 -9.59 -1.12
C HIS A 174 -13.34 -9.62 -2.63
N SER A 175 -13.26 -8.46 -3.29
CA SER A 175 -12.97 -8.40 -4.74
C SER A 175 -11.66 -9.10 -5.08
N PHE A 176 -10.61 -8.90 -4.28
CA PHE A 176 -9.31 -9.55 -4.51
C PHE A 176 -9.41 -11.08 -4.42
N VAL A 177 -10.11 -11.60 -3.41
CA VAL A 177 -10.23 -13.04 -3.21
C VAL A 177 -11.06 -13.70 -4.30
N MET A 178 -12.13 -13.05 -4.76
CA MET A 178 -12.99 -13.57 -5.82
C MET A 178 -12.28 -13.65 -7.18
N HIS A 179 -11.39 -12.70 -7.48
CA HIS A 179 -10.67 -12.66 -8.76
C HIS A 179 -9.28 -13.31 -8.70
N GLY A 180 -8.73 -13.54 -7.50
CA GLY A 180 -7.36 -14.02 -7.30
C GLY A 180 -6.27 -12.98 -7.64
N CYS A 181 -6.67 -11.77 -8.01
CA CYS A 181 -5.80 -10.64 -8.32
C CYS A 181 -6.54 -9.32 -8.06
N THR A 182 -5.84 -8.20 -8.16
CA THR A 182 -6.48 -6.88 -8.09
C THR A 182 -7.26 -6.59 -9.36
N VAL A 183 -8.58 -6.51 -9.24
CA VAL A 183 -9.50 -6.06 -10.31
C VAL A 183 -10.38 -4.96 -9.72
N ASP A 184 -10.39 -3.80 -10.38
CA ASP A 184 -11.17 -2.61 -9.98
C ASP A 184 -11.00 -2.21 -8.49
N ASN A 185 -9.83 -2.49 -7.91
CA ASN A 185 -9.50 -2.21 -6.51
C ASN A 185 -8.30 -1.25 -6.41
N PRO A 186 -8.49 0.04 -6.75
CA PRO A 186 -7.39 1.01 -6.84
C PRO A 186 -6.70 1.26 -5.49
N ILE A 187 -7.36 0.95 -4.37
CA ILE A 187 -6.76 1.15 -3.04
C ILE A 187 -5.75 0.04 -2.76
N LEU A 188 -6.13 -1.22 -2.99
CA LEU A 188 -5.21 -2.35 -2.81
C LEU A 188 -4.07 -2.29 -3.83
N GLU A 189 -4.36 -1.91 -5.07
CA GLU A 189 -3.33 -1.68 -6.10
C GLU A 189 -2.31 -0.61 -5.67
N ARG A 190 -2.77 0.52 -5.10
CA ARG A 190 -1.88 1.55 -4.57
C ARG A 190 -1.02 1.04 -3.41
N PHE A 191 -1.57 0.17 -2.55
CA PHE A 191 -0.80 -0.44 -1.46
C PHE A 191 0.28 -1.39 -2.00
N ILE A 192 -0.06 -2.26 -2.96
CA ILE A 192 0.88 -3.17 -3.62
C ILE A 192 1.96 -2.37 -4.36
N THR A 193 1.55 -1.31 -5.05
CA THR A 193 2.47 -0.40 -5.75
C THR A 193 3.45 0.22 -4.76
N LEU A 194 2.98 0.75 -3.62
CA LEU A 194 3.86 1.29 -2.58
C LEU A 194 4.89 0.27 -2.09
N PHE A 195 4.48 -0.98 -1.86
CA PHE A 195 5.37 -2.06 -1.44
C PHE A 195 6.45 -2.36 -2.50
N ASN A 196 6.07 -2.44 -3.78
CA ASN A 196 6.99 -2.66 -4.89
C ASN A 196 7.95 -1.47 -5.08
N SER A 197 7.40 -0.26 -4.96
CA SER A 197 8.14 1.01 -5.02
C SER A 197 9.24 1.10 -3.97
N VAL A 198 9.00 0.65 -2.74
CA VAL A 198 10.04 0.60 -1.70
C VAL A 198 11.19 -0.31 -2.14
N SER A 199 10.88 -1.49 -2.67
CA SER A 199 11.90 -2.43 -3.15
C SER A 199 12.73 -1.86 -4.30
N GLN A 200 12.08 -1.24 -5.30
CA GLN A 200 12.75 -0.60 -6.43
C GLN A 200 13.58 0.60 -5.98
N TRP A 201 13.02 1.46 -5.13
CA TRP A 201 13.72 2.64 -4.60
C TRP A 201 15.03 2.25 -3.91
N ILE A 202 15.05 1.15 -3.15
CA ILE A 202 16.27 0.63 -2.53
C ILE A 202 17.30 0.18 -3.58
N GLN A 203 16.87 -0.57 -4.59
CA GLN A 203 17.74 -1.01 -5.69
C GLN A 203 18.37 0.20 -6.40
N LEU A 204 17.54 1.19 -6.66
CA LEU A 204 17.90 2.47 -7.25
C LEU A 204 18.89 3.26 -6.38
N MET A 205 18.65 3.40 -5.08
CA MET A 205 19.58 4.03 -4.13
C MET A 205 20.95 3.36 -4.14
N VAL A 206 21.01 2.03 -4.19
CA VAL A 206 22.28 1.32 -4.30
C VAL A 206 22.94 1.61 -5.65
N LEU A 207 22.24 1.44 -6.76
CA LEU A 207 22.80 1.61 -8.11
C LEU A 207 23.14 3.07 -8.46
N SER A 208 22.60 4.04 -7.73
CA SER A 208 22.94 5.44 -7.88
C SER A 208 24.41 5.74 -7.54
N LYS A 209 25.00 5.01 -6.58
CA LYS A 209 26.36 5.31 -6.12
C LYS A 209 27.40 4.76 -7.11
N PRO A 210 28.39 5.60 -7.51
CA PRO A 210 29.33 5.25 -8.57
C PRO A 210 30.34 4.17 -8.13
N THR A 211 30.80 4.20 -6.88
CA THR A 211 31.86 3.31 -6.39
C THR A 211 31.30 2.12 -5.59
N ALA A 212 31.97 0.97 -5.66
CA ALA A 212 31.57 -0.24 -4.91
C ALA A 212 31.52 -0.02 -3.40
N GLN A 213 32.44 0.76 -2.84
CA GLN A 213 32.49 1.10 -1.41
C GLN A 213 31.27 1.92 -0.98
N GLN A 214 30.89 2.95 -1.76
CA GLN A 214 29.69 3.74 -1.48
C GLN A 214 28.41 2.90 -1.61
N ARG A 215 28.34 2.03 -2.62
CA ARG A 215 27.22 1.08 -2.76
C ARG A 215 27.11 0.16 -1.55
N ALA A 216 28.23 -0.39 -1.07
CA ALA A 216 28.27 -1.26 0.09
C ALA A 216 27.84 -0.53 1.38
N ALA A 217 28.17 0.75 1.51
CA ALA A 217 27.70 1.60 2.60
C ALA A 217 26.17 1.76 2.58
N VAL A 218 25.58 2.01 1.41
CA VAL A 218 24.11 2.10 1.24
C VAL A 218 23.43 0.76 1.54
N VAL A 219 23.96 -0.36 1.03
CA VAL A 219 23.44 -1.70 1.37
C VAL A 219 23.49 -1.95 2.87
N SER A 220 24.62 -1.63 3.50
CA SER A 220 24.79 -1.78 4.96
C SER A 220 23.84 -0.88 5.75
N HIS A 221 23.52 0.31 5.24
CA HIS A 221 22.54 1.20 5.84
C HIS A 221 21.12 0.60 5.76
N PHE A 222 20.69 0.08 4.60
CA PHE A 222 19.38 -0.55 4.48
C PHE A 222 19.24 -1.84 5.28
N ILE A 223 20.32 -2.59 5.51
CA ILE A 223 20.31 -3.73 6.45
C ILE A 223 20.02 -3.25 7.88
N ARG A 224 20.57 -2.11 8.30
CA ARG A 224 20.22 -1.50 9.60
C ARG A 224 18.78 -1.02 9.65
N VAL A 225 18.28 -0.42 8.56
CA VAL A 225 16.86 -0.05 8.43
C VAL A 225 15.96 -1.27 8.59
N ALA A 226 16.31 -2.40 7.95
CA ALA A 226 15.58 -3.67 8.10
C ALA A 226 15.58 -4.18 9.55
N GLN A 227 16.71 -4.08 10.26
CA GLN A 227 16.74 -4.40 11.70
C GLN A 227 15.81 -3.49 12.52
N LYS A 228 15.74 -2.20 12.19
CA LYS A 228 14.82 -1.25 12.85
C LYS A 228 13.36 -1.54 12.53
N LEU A 229 13.03 -1.91 11.30
CA LEU A 229 11.70 -2.36 10.92
C LEU A 229 11.28 -3.62 11.69
N LEU A 230 12.20 -4.57 11.90
CA LEU A 230 11.95 -5.75 12.73
C LEU A 230 11.71 -5.38 14.20
N GLN A 231 12.43 -4.39 14.74
CA GLN A 231 12.20 -3.86 16.11
C GLN A 231 10.82 -3.19 16.23
N LEU A 232 10.40 -2.45 15.20
CA LEU A 232 9.07 -1.86 15.09
C LEU A 232 7.96 -2.89 14.80
N GLN A 233 8.31 -4.18 14.67
CA GLN A 233 7.38 -5.26 14.31
C GLN A 233 6.66 -5.01 12.97
N ASN A 234 7.33 -4.31 12.04
CA ASN A 234 6.85 -4.08 10.69
C ASN A 234 7.47 -5.10 9.72
N PHE A 235 6.74 -6.19 9.49
CA PHE A 235 7.20 -7.28 8.64
C PHE A 235 6.98 -7.00 7.14
N ASN A 236 5.99 -6.18 6.78
CA ASN A 236 5.71 -5.85 5.39
C ASN A 236 6.85 -5.03 4.76
N THR A 237 7.21 -3.88 5.35
CA THR A 237 8.32 -3.08 4.82
C THR A 237 9.64 -3.85 4.97
N LEU A 238 9.80 -4.64 6.03
CA LEU A 238 10.98 -5.50 6.18
C LEU A 238 11.13 -6.44 4.98
N MET A 239 10.04 -7.07 4.54
CA MET A 239 10.02 -7.92 3.35
C MET A 239 10.38 -7.11 2.08
N ALA A 240 9.85 -5.90 1.92
CA ALA A 240 10.21 -5.03 0.80
C ALA A 240 11.72 -4.69 0.78
N VAL A 241 12.30 -4.37 1.94
CA VAL A 241 13.73 -4.05 2.05
C VAL A 241 14.59 -5.28 1.76
N VAL A 242 14.29 -6.41 2.39
CA VAL A 242 15.03 -7.67 2.18
C VAL A 242 14.94 -8.11 0.73
N GLY A 243 13.75 -8.04 0.13
CA GLY A 243 13.52 -8.36 -1.26
C GLY A 243 14.24 -7.42 -2.22
N GLY A 244 14.22 -6.11 -1.97
CA GLY A 244 14.96 -5.12 -2.76
C GLY A 244 16.48 -5.38 -2.78
N LEU A 245 17.07 -5.70 -1.62
CA LEU A 245 18.49 -6.03 -1.51
C LEU A 245 18.85 -7.42 -2.07
N SER A 246 17.90 -8.36 -2.05
CA SER A 246 18.08 -9.72 -2.58
C SER A 246 17.82 -9.81 -4.09
N ASN A 247 17.35 -8.73 -4.73
CA ASN A 247 17.10 -8.67 -6.17
C ASN A 247 18.34 -9.06 -6.98
N SER A 248 18.13 -9.70 -8.13
CA SER A 248 19.20 -10.18 -9.02
C SER A 248 20.15 -9.06 -9.46
N SER A 249 19.65 -7.83 -9.62
CA SER A 249 20.40 -6.63 -9.99
C SER A 249 21.37 -6.17 -8.89
N ILE A 250 21.10 -6.48 -7.62
CA ILE A 250 21.94 -6.09 -6.49
C ILE A 250 22.84 -7.25 -6.04
N SER A 251 22.29 -8.46 -5.95
CA SER A 251 23.02 -9.66 -5.50
C SER A 251 24.15 -10.10 -6.44
N ARG A 252 24.11 -9.66 -7.71
CA ARG A 252 25.18 -9.89 -8.70
C ARG A 252 26.42 -9.02 -8.51
N LEU A 253 26.33 -7.91 -7.77
CA LEU A 253 27.39 -6.92 -7.62
C LEU A 253 28.51 -7.43 -6.68
N LYS A 254 29.33 -8.38 -7.16
CA LYS A 254 30.31 -9.10 -6.32
C LYS A 254 31.37 -8.19 -5.71
N ASP A 255 31.79 -7.15 -6.42
CA ASP A 255 32.78 -6.22 -5.90
C ASP A 255 32.17 -5.41 -4.75
N THR A 256 30.92 -4.96 -4.90
CA THR A 256 30.14 -4.33 -3.81
C THR A 256 29.97 -5.26 -2.61
N GLN A 257 29.58 -6.52 -2.83
CA GLN A 257 29.36 -7.49 -1.75
C GLN A 257 30.64 -7.77 -0.94
N SER A 258 31.82 -7.71 -1.58
CA SER A 258 33.10 -7.91 -0.90
C SER A 258 33.45 -6.81 0.11
N HIS A 259 32.86 -5.62 -0.03
CA HIS A 259 33.05 -4.50 0.89
C HIS A 259 32.07 -4.49 2.07
N ILE A 260 31.07 -5.39 2.09
CA ILE A 260 30.12 -5.51 3.20
C ILE A 260 30.74 -6.38 4.29
N SER A 261 30.68 -5.93 5.54
CA SER A 261 31.25 -6.67 6.66
C SER A 261 30.58 -8.05 6.85
N ALA A 262 31.34 -9.03 7.35
CA ALA A 262 30.81 -10.37 7.63
C ALA A 262 29.67 -10.36 8.66
N GLU A 263 29.73 -9.45 9.65
CA GLU A 263 28.67 -9.26 10.64
C GLU A 263 27.39 -8.73 10.00
N THR A 264 27.49 -7.70 9.16
CA THR A 264 26.35 -7.15 8.41
C THR A 264 25.72 -8.21 7.50
N ASN A 265 26.54 -9.02 6.81
CA ASN A 265 26.06 -10.13 5.99
C ASN A 265 25.35 -11.21 6.81
N LYS A 266 25.87 -11.55 8.00
CA LYS A 266 25.21 -12.51 8.91
C LYS A 266 23.83 -12.01 9.34
N VAL A 267 23.73 -10.73 9.71
CA VAL A 267 22.45 -10.09 10.03
C VAL A 267 21.49 -10.19 8.85
N PHE A 268 21.94 -9.86 7.65
CA PHE A 268 21.09 -9.90 6.45
C PHE A 268 20.59 -11.31 6.14
N ASN A 269 21.45 -12.33 6.26
CA ASN A 269 21.05 -13.72 6.08
C ASN A 269 19.99 -14.17 7.10
N ASN A 270 20.11 -13.75 8.37
CA ASN A 270 19.09 -14.03 9.38
C ASN A 270 17.75 -13.36 9.04
N LEU A 271 17.78 -12.14 8.47
CA LEU A 271 16.57 -11.44 8.03
C LEU A 271 15.92 -12.13 6.82
N ILE A 272 16.72 -12.60 5.86
CA ILE A 272 16.27 -13.44 4.73
C ILE A 272 15.58 -14.71 5.24
N GLU A 273 16.22 -15.40 6.19
CA GLU A 273 15.68 -16.63 6.76
C GLU A 273 14.35 -16.39 7.49
N LEU A 274 14.22 -15.27 8.20
CA LEU A 274 13.00 -14.90 8.91
C LEU A 274 11.79 -14.72 7.97
N VAL A 275 11.99 -14.08 6.81
CA VAL A 275 10.91 -13.75 5.85
C VAL A 275 10.80 -14.74 4.69
N THR A 276 11.55 -15.84 4.73
CA THR A 276 11.55 -16.86 3.68
C THR A 276 10.17 -17.49 3.49
N SER A 277 9.87 -17.90 2.25
CA SER A 277 8.65 -18.65 1.92
C SER A 277 8.71 -20.11 2.38
N CYS A 278 9.87 -20.62 2.82
CA CYS A 278 10.02 -22.01 3.26
C CYS A 278 9.02 -22.38 4.37
N GLY A 279 8.35 -23.53 4.19
CA GLY A 279 7.32 -24.00 5.12
C GLY A 279 6.14 -23.04 5.23
N ASN A 280 5.72 -22.40 4.13
CA ASN A 280 4.65 -21.39 4.09
C ASN A 280 4.91 -20.25 5.10
N TYR A 281 6.10 -19.65 5.03
CA TYR A 281 6.49 -18.54 5.91
C TYR A 281 6.48 -18.91 7.41
N SER A 282 6.81 -20.15 7.75
CA SER A 282 6.74 -20.69 9.13
C SER A 282 7.48 -19.84 10.18
N GLN A 283 8.69 -19.36 9.86
CA GLN A 283 9.48 -18.52 10.77
C GLN A 283 8.83 -17.16 11.00
N TYR A 284 8.40 -16.49 9.92
CA TYR A 284 7.61 -15.26 9.98
C TYR A 284 6.35 -15.44 10.82
N ARG A 285 5.54 -16.47 10.53
CA ARG A 285 4.27 -16.73 11.23
C ARG A 285 4.48 -16.93 12.71
N LYS A 286 5.49 -17.71 13.11
CA LYS A 286 5.87 -17.90 14.51
C LYS A 286 6.26 -16.56 15.15
N ARG A 287 7.13 -15.78 14.49
CA ARG A 287 7.58 -14.50 15.03
C ARG A 287 6.44 -13.46 15.13
N PHE A 288 5.48 -13.51 14.21
CA PHE A 288 4.31 -12.64 14.15
C PHE A 288 3.25 -12.98 15.22
N SER A 289 3.11 -14.25 15.60
CA SER A 289 2.21 -14.66 16.68
C SER A 289 2.77 -14.33 18.07
N GLU A 290 4.10 -14.26 18.22
CA GLU A 290 4.78 -13.83 19.45
C GLU A 290 4.76 -12.30 19.66
N CYS A 291 4.30 -11.53 18.66
CA CYS A 291 4.23 -10.07 18.72
C CYS A 291 3.08 -9.55 19.59
N SER A 292 3.29 -8.42 20.26
CA SER A 292 2.29 -7.75 21.09
C SER A 292 2.26 -6.25 20.80
N GLY A 293 1.07 -5.64 20.86
CA GLY A 293 0.88 -4.22 20.55
C GLY A 293 0.82 -3.98 19.04
N PHE A 294 1.49 -2.94 18.56
CA PHE A 294 1.61 -2.68 17.13
C PHE A 294 2.41 -3.79 16.45
N ARG A 295 1.80 -4.43 15.45
CA ARG A 295 2.43 -5.41 14.55
C ARG A 295 1.88 -5.21 13.15
N PHE A 296 2.73 -5.22 12.14
CA PHE A 296 2.31 -5.00 10.76
C PHE A 296 2.66 -6.23 9.89
N PRO A 297 1.64 -6.93 9.36
CA PRO A 297 1.80 -8.23 8.72
C PRO A 297 2.32 -8.09 7.30
N ILE A 298 2.96 -9.13 6.78
CA ILE A 298 3.21 -9.25 5.34
C ILE A 298 1.87 -9.51 4.67
N LEU A 299 1.24 -8.48 4.10
CA LEU A 299 -0.15 -8.57 3.61
C LEU A 299 -0.32 -9.70 2.58
N GLY A 300 0.66 -9.89 1.70
CA GLY A 300 0.65 -10.96 0.69
C GLY A 300 0.48 -12.37 1.27
N VAL A 301 0.97 -12.64 2.49
CA VAL A 301 0.80 -13.95 3.15
C VAL A 301 -0.66 -14.15 3.57
N HIS A 302 -1.30 -13.15 4.16
CA HIS A 302 -2.70 -13.22 4.57
C HIS A 302 -3.65 -13.24 3.37
N LEU A 303 -3.32 -12.51 2.29
CA LEU A 303 -4.07 -12.57 1.03
C LEU A 303 -4.03 -13.98 0.40
N LYS A 304 -2.86 -14.64 0.43
CA LYS A 304 -2.74 -16.04 0.01
C LYS A 304 -3.58 -16.98 0.85
N ASP A 305 -3.62 -16.77 2.17
CA ASP A 305 -4.44 -17.58 3.08
C ASP A 305 -5.95 -17.39 2.79
N LEU A 306 -6.40 -16.16 2.51
CA LEU A 306 -7.78 -15.90 2.11
C LEU A 306 -8.16 -16.62 0.80
N ILE A 307 -7.29 -16.55 -0.22
CA ILE A 307 -7.49 -17.27 -1.49
C ILE A 307 -7.51 -18.79 -1.24
N ALA A 308 -6.59 -19.30 -0.44
CA ALA A 308 -6.50 -20.73 -0.14
C ALA A 308 -7.79 -21.25 0.51
N VAL A 309 -8.33 -20.53 1.51
CA VAL A 309 -9.63 -20.87 2.13
C VAL A 309 -10.77 -20.76 1.11
N HIS A 310 -10.76 -19.71 0.28
CA HIS A 310 -11.81 -19.49 -0.72
C HIS A 310 -11.87 -20.61 -1.77
N VAL A 311 -10.72 -21.09 -2.25
CA VAL A 311 -10.61 -22.16 -3.24
C VAL A 311 -10.87 -23.54 -2.61
N ALA A 312 -10.46 -23.76 -1.36
CA ALA A 312 -10.57 -25.06 -0.71
C ALA A 312 -12.01 -25.40 -0.25
N LEU A 313 -12.82 -24.39 0.07
CA LEU A 313 -14.15 -24.58 0.66
C LEU A 313 -15.25 -23.95 -0.21
N PRO A 314 -16.39 -24.62 -0.43
CA PRO A 314 -17.52 -24.03 -1.14
C PRO A 314 -18.25 -22.99 -0.27
N ASP A 315 -18.81 -21.95 -0.89
CA ASP A 315 -19.60 -20.91 -0.18
C ASP A 315 -20.89 -21.48 0.43
N TRP A 316 -21.49 -22.46 -0.25
CA TRP A 316 -22.75 -23.09 0.12
C TRP A 316 -22.51 -24.55 0.51
N ALA A 317 -23.21 -25.01 1.55
CA ALA A 317 -23.17 -26.40 1.99
C ALA A 317 -23.98 -27.32 1.07
N ASP A 318 -24.98 -26.77 0.38
CA ASP A 318 -25.90 -27.45 -0.51
C ASP A 318 -25.81 -26.92 -1.95
N LYS A 319 -26.26 -27.74 -2.92
CA LYS A 319 -26.27 -27.37 -4.34
C LYS A 319 -27.33 -26.32 -4.68
N GLU A 320 -28.39 -26.23 -3.89
CA GLU A 320 -29.50 -25.29 -4.08
C GLU A 320 -29.17 -23.89 -3.58
N LYS A 321 -27.99 -23.69 -2.96
CA LYS A 321 -27.51 -22.42 -2.42
C LYS A 321 -28.47 -21.84 -1.38
N THR A 322 -28.94 -22.68 -0.47
CA THR A 322 -29.88 -22.29 0.60
C THR A 322 -29.21 -22.20 1.96
N ARG A 323 -28.12 -22.94 2.19
CA ARG A 323 -27.37 -22.99 3.45
C ARG A 323 -25.92 -22.56 3.25
N VAL A 324 -25.53 -21.50 3.93
CA VAL A 324 -24.17 -20.96 3.95
C VAL A 324 -23.25 -21.92 4.69
N ASN A 325 -22.04 -22.12 4.16
CA ASN A 325 -20.99 -22.88 4.82
C ASN A 325 -20.35 -22.05 5.95
N LEU A 326 -20.70 -22.37 7.20
CA LEU A 326 -20.21 -21.62 8.36
C LEU A 326 -18.74 -21.91 8.65
N ALA A 327 -18.22 -23.08 8.29
CA ALA A 327 -16.79 -23.39 8.45
C ALA A 327 -15.92 -22.49 7.55
N LYS A 328 -16.33 -22.27 6.29
CA LYS A 328 -15.67 -21.30 5.39
C LYS A 328 -15.76 -19.88 5.96
N THR A 329 -16.95 -19.49 6.38
CA THR A 329 -17.24 -18.16 6.92
C THR A 329 -16.36 -17.84 8.14
N GLN A 330 -16.26 -18.77 9.09
CA GLN A 330 -15.43 -18.63 10.30
C GLN A 330 -13.94 -18.52 9.97
N GLN A 331 -13.43 -19.31 9.03
CA GLN A 331 -12.01 -19.26 8.64
C GLN A 331 -11.65 -17.95 7.96
N LEU A 332 -12.47 -17.48 7.02
CA LEU A 332 -12.27 -16.17 6.38
C LEU A 332 -12.39 -15.03 7.40
N TYR A 333 -13.40 -15.09 8.26
CA TYR A 333 -13.62 -14.11 9.32
C TYR A 333 -12.40 -13.98 10.25
N ALA A 334 -11.81 -15.10 10.68
CA ALA A 334 -10.64 -15.08 11.56
C ALA A 334 -9.46 -14.30 10.95
N ILE A 335 -9.21 -14.47 9.65
CA ILE A 335 -8.14 -13.76 8.94
C ILE A 335 -8.47 -12.27 8.81
N LEU A 336 -9.69 -11.94 8.37
CA LEU A 336 -10.13 -10.54 8.19
C LEU A 336 -10.21 -9.77 9.52
N GLN A 337 -10.61 -10.45 10.60
CA GLN A 337 -10.66 -9.89 11.95
C GLN A 337 -9.25 -9.53 12.44
N GLU A 338 -8.26 -10.37 12.17
CA GLU A 338 -6.85 -10.07 12.49
C GLU A 338 -6.37 -8.81 11.73
N LEU A 339 -6.66 -8.69 10.44
CA LEU A 339 -6.32 -7.51 9.63
C LEU A 339 -7.01 -6.25 10.15
N THR A 340 -8.29 -6.35 10.53
CA THR A 340 -9.07 -5.23 11.09
C THR A 340 -8.52 -4.78 12.44
N LEU A 341 -8.11 -5.72 13.31
CA LEU A 341 -7.48 -5.41 14.59
C LEU A 341 -6.18 -4.61 14.39
N ILE A 342 -5.39 -4.97 13.38
CA ILE A 342 -4.15 -4.27 13.03
C ILE A 342 -4.46 -2.85 12.54
N GLN A 343 -5.49 -2.67 11.71
CA GLN A 343 -5.95 -1.33 11.28
C GLN A 343 -6.42 -0.44 12.45
N SER A 344 -6.86 -1.04 13.56
CA SER A 344 -7.27 -0.30 14.76
C SER A 344 -6.14 0.03 15.74
N THR A 345 -4.93 -0.51 15.51
CA THR A 345 -3.78 -0.34 16.39
C THR A 345 -2.71 0.51 15.71
N PRO A 346 -2.69 1.84 15.89
CA PRO A 346 -1.73 2.70 15.21
C PRO A 346 -0.31 2.56 15.77
N PRO A 347 0.73 2.77 14.94
CA PRO A 347 2.11 2.82 15.41
C PRO A 347 2.34 4.10 16.22
N ASN A 348 3.11 4.01 17.29
CA ASN A 348 3.51 5.17 18.09
C ASN A 348 4.72 5.86 17.45
N ILE A 349 4.49 6.60 16.36
CA ILE A 349 5.53 7.25 15.56
C ILE A 349 5.21 8.74 15.39
N GLU A 350 6.19 9.60 15.67
CA GLU A 350 6.13 11.02 15.32
C GLU A 350 6.52 11.20 13.84
N SER A 351 5.59 11.65 13.01
CA SER A 351 5.87 11.84 11.58
C SER A 351 6.26 13.27 11.23
N ASN A 352 7.33 13.42 10.45
CA ASN A 352 7.70 14.68 9.82
C ASN A 352 7.01 14.79 8.44
N PRO A 353 6.07 15.72 8.24
CA PRO A 353 5.33 15.86 6.99
C PRO A 353 6.25 16.17 5.80
N ASP A 354 7.35 16.88 6.01
CA ASP A 354 8.26 17.29 4.94
C ASP A 354 9.04 16.05 4.41
N LEU A 355 9.53 15.18 5.31
CA LEU A 355 10.17 13.92 4.94
C LEU A 355 9.17 12.92 4.31
N LEU A 356 7.93 12.87 4.81
CA LEU A 356 6.89 12.04 4.19
C LEU A 356 6.59 12.45 2.76
N ASN A 357 6.51 13.76 2.47
CA ASN A 357 6.30 14.25 1.11
C ASN A 357 7.49 13.90 0.20
N LEU A 358 8.71 14.06 0.71
CA LEU A 358 9.94 13.67 0.01
C LEU A 358 9.92 12.17 -0.34
N LEU A 359 9.71 11.31 0.65
CA LEU A 359 9.64 9.85 0.45
C LEU A 359 8.53 9.46 -0.52
N THR A 360 7.36 10.09 -0.43
CA THR A 360 6.22 9.79 -1.32
C THR A 360 6.58 9.99 -2.78
N VAL A 361 7.29 11.07 -3.13
CA VAL A 361 7.72 11.33 -4.52
C VAL A 361 8.89 10.44 -4.92
N SER A 362 9.84 10.19 -4.01
CA SER A 362 10.95 9.27 -4.29
C SER A 362 10.49 7.85 -4.61
N LEU A 363 9.45 7.38 -3.93
CA LEU A 363 8.86 6.06 -4.13
C LEU A 363 7.99 5.98 -5.40
N ASP A 364 7.54 7.09 -5.96
CA ASP A 364 6.70 7.12 -7.16
C ASP A 364 7.50 6.87 -8.47
N GLN A 365 8.83 6.78 -8.38
CA GLN A 365 9.69 6.50 -9.53
C GLN A 365 9.63 5.03 -9.92
N TYR A 366 9.03 4.73 -11.07
CA TYR A 366 8.95 3.38 -11.60
C TYR A 366 10.05 3.10 -12.62
N HIS A 367 10.80 2.01 -12.44
CA HIS A 367 11.71 1.49 -13.45
C HIS A 367 11.36 0.05 -13.78
N THR A 368 11.54 -0.34 -15.03
CA THR A 368 11.42 -1.74 -15.43
C THR A 368 12.58 -2.57 -14.86
N GLU A 369 12.33 -3.86 -14.64
CA GLU A 369 13.38 -4.78 -14.16
C GLU A 369 14.60 -4.79 -15.10
N GLU A 370 14.37 -4.70 -16.41
CA GLU A 370 15.42 -4.64 -17.42
C GLU A 370 16.27 -3.37 -17.26
N GLU A 371 15.67 -2.20 -17.07
CA GLU A 371 16.41 -0.94 -16.84
C GLU A 371 17.29 -1.02 -15.59
N ILE A 372 16.73 -1.54 -14.48
CA ILE A 372 17.48 -1.72 -13.22
C ILE A 372 18.63 -2.70 -13.43
N TYR A 373 18.40 -3.78 -14.20
CA TYR A 373 19.43 -4.76 -14.51
C TYR A 373 20.54 -4.18 -15.39
N GLN A 374 20.19 -3.37 -16.40
CA GLN A 374 21.17 -2.66 -17.25
C GLN A 374 21.99 -1.65 -16.44
N MET A 375 21.37 -0.91 -15.53
CA MET A 375 22.11 -0.04 -14.60
C MET A 375 23.11 -0.85 -13.75
N SER A 376 22.71 -2.02 -13.26
CA SER A 376 23.62 -2.93 -12.55
C SER A 376 24.80 -3.38 -13.42
N LEU A 377 24.56 -3.75 -14.68
CA LEU A 377 25.61 -4.13 -15.62
C LEU A 377 26.58 -2.98 -15.90
N GLN A 378 26.08 -1.75 -16.01
CA GLN A 378 26.92 -0.56 -16.19
C GLN A 378 27.81 -0.30 -14.96
N ARG A 379 27.34 -0.61 -13.74
CA ARG A 379 28.12 -0.46 -12.51
C ARG A 379 29.19 -1.53 -12.34
N GLU A 380 28.85 -2.78 -12.63
CA GLU A 380 29.78 -3.91 -12.57
C GLU A 380 29.55 -4.81 -13.79
N PRO A 381 30.31 -4.62 -14.88
CA PRO A 381 30.22 -5.45 -16.07
C PRO A 381 30.52 -6.93 -15.76
N ARG A 382 29.94 -7.86 -16.54
CA ARG A 382 30.32 -9.27 -16.44
C ARG A 382 31.80 -9.39 -16.84
N LYS A 383 32.64 -9.97 -15.96
CA LYS A 383 34.02 -10.31 -16.32
C LYS A 383 33.97 -11.19 -17.58
N SER A 384 34.66 -10.78 -18.64
CA SER A 384 34.75 -11.59 -19.86
C SER A 384 35.36 -12.94 -19.49
N ALA A 385 34.64 -14.01 -19.83
CA ALA A 385 35.13 -15.36 -19.67
C ALA A 385 36.38 -15.52 -20.57
N GLN A 386 37.57 -15.42 -19.97
CA GLN A 386 38.70 -16.13 -20.55
C GLN A 386 38.43 -17.62 -20.35
N ASN A 387 38.12 -18.29 -21.46
CA ASN A 387 38.01 -19.74 -21.64
C ASN A 387 36.91 -20.48 -20.84
N SER A 388 35.68 -20.45 -21.34
CA SER A 388 34.80 -21.64 -21.39
C SER A 388 33.52 -21.35 -22.21
N SER A 389 33.08 -22.36 -22.96
CA SER A 389 31.89 -22.45 -23.84
C SER A 389 30.60 -21.82 -23.28
N PRO A 390 29.60 -21.49 -24.13
CA PRO A 390 28.44 -20.73 -23.70
C PRO A 390 27.58 -21.54 -22.72
N VAL A 391 27.63 -21.15 -21.45
CA VAL A 391 26.70 -21.63 -20.42
C VAL A 391 25.36 -20.88 -20.64
N PRO A 392 24.20 -21.56 -20.63
CA PRO A 392 22.91 -20.90 -20.72
C PRO A 392 22.77 -19.85 -19.62
N ALA A 393 21.99 -18.80 -19.88
CA ALA A 393 21.65 -17.81 -18.85
C ALA A 393 21.19 -18.54 -17.58
N PRO A 394 21.69 -18.17 -16.38
CA PRO A 394 21.24 -18.80 -15.16
C PRO A 394 19.74 -18.58 -15.05
N GLU A 395 18.99 -19.68 -14.91
CA GLU A 395 17.57 -19.64 -14.55
C GLU A 395 17.41 -18.69 -13.36
N THR A 396 16.56 -17.67 -13.54
CA THR A 396 16.12 -16.78 -12.48
C THR A 396 15.52 -17.65 -11.38
N LYS A 397 16.29 -17.90 -10.31
CA LYS A 397 15.68 -18.37 -9.06
C LYS A 397 14.59 -17.35 -8.74
N PRO A 398 13.35 -17.79 -8.46
CA PRO A 398 12.27 -16.87 -8.15
C PRO A 398 12.75 -15.96 -7.02
N SER A 399 12.71 -14.65 -7.27
CA SER A 399 12.99 -13.67 -6.25
C SER A 399 12.00 -13.91 -5.11
N MET A 400 12.43 -13.71 -3.85
CA MET A 400 11.56 -13.93 -2.69
C MET A 400 10.25 -13.10 -2.74
N ILE A 401 10.16 -12.10 -3.63
CA ILE A 401 9.02 -11.19 -3.78
C ILE A 401 7.98 -11.68 -4.84
N ASP A 402 8.28 -12.70 -5.64
CA ASP A 402 7.68 -12.83 -6.99
C ASP A 402 6.25 -13.37 -7.12
N GLU A 403 5.54 -13.80 -6.07
CA GLU A 403 4.26 -14.53 -6.31
C GLU A 403 2.97 -13.71 -6.19
N TRP A 404 2.93 -12.60 -5.45
CA TRP A 404 1.66 -11.91 -5.15
C TRP A 404 1.59 -10.47 -5.64
N ALA A 405 2.71 -9.89 -6.08
CA ALA A 405 2.82 -8.46 -6.42
C ALA A 405 3.08 -8.17 -7.91
N VAL A 406 3.10 -9.20 -8.78
CA VAL A 406 3.57 -9.14 -10.18
C VAL A 406 2.56 -8.51 -11.15
N SER A 407 1.26 -8.51 -10.82
CA SER A 407 0.22 -8.13 -11.79
C SER A 407 -0.14 -6.64 -11.84
N VAL A 408 0.42 -5.81 -10.95
CA VAL A 408 0.04 -4.39 -10.87
C VAL A 408 1.08 -3.53 -11.59
N LYS A 409 0.77 -3.09 -12.80
CA LYS A 409 1.50 -1.96 -13.41
C LYS A 409 1.05 -0.68 -12.71
N PRO A 410 1.96 0.18 -12.23
CA PRO A 410 1.56 1.43 -11.61
C PRO A 410 0.80 2.27 -12.63
N ASN A 411 -0.47 2.53 -12.36
CA ASN A 411 -1.27 3.49 -13.11
C ASN A 411 -1.47 4.70 -12.19
N ALA A 412 -0.47 5.58 -12.17
CA ALA A 412 -0.44 6.71 -11.28
C ALA A 412 -1.43 7.80 -11.77
N ASP A 413 -2.35 8.23 -10.90
CA ASP A 413 -3.33 9.28 -11.20
C ASP A 413 -2.62 10.65 -11.34
N PRO A 414 -2.60 11.27 -12.54
CA PRO A 414 -1.83 12.49 -12.79
C PRO A 414 -2.18 13.65 -11.86
N THR A 415 -3.43 13.72 -11.39
CA THR A 415 -3.91 14.80 -10.52
C THR A 415 -3.37 14.68 -9.10
N ILE A 416 -3.24 13.45 -8.60
CA ILE A 416 -2.69 13.16 -7.27
C ILE A 416 -1.17 13.37 -7.29
N ILE A 417 -0.51 12.96 -8.36
CA ILE A 417 0.93 13.14 -8.54
C ILE A 417 1.27 14.64 -8.54
N LYS A 418 0.55 15.45 -9.34
CA LYS A 418 0.77 16.91 -9.35
C LYS A 418 0.66 17.52 -7.96
N LYS A 419 -0.37 17.15 -7.19
CA LYS A 419 -0.57 17.65 -5.83
C LYS A 419 0.53 17.20 -4.86
N HIS A 420 1.08 15.99 -5.02
CA HIS A 420 2.21 15.53 -4.22
C HIS A 420 3.51 16.23 -4.61
N ILE A 421 3.74 16.45 -5.91
CA ILE A 421 4.91 17.18 -6.42
C ILE A 421 4.88 18.62 -5.90
N GLU A 422 3.74 19.32 -5.99
CA GLU A 422 3.60 20.68 -5.45
C GLU A 422 3.95 20.74 -3.95
N LYS A 423 3.44 19.79 -3.15
CA LYS A 423 3.74 19.71 -1.72
C LYS A 423 5.19 19.34 -1.43
N MET A 424 5.80 18.49 -2.25
CA MET A 424 7.21 18.13 -2.13
C MET A 424 8.06 19.35 -2.45
N VAL A 425 7.82 20.05 -3.56
CA VAL A 425 8.56 21.25 -3.92
C VAL A 425 8.42 22.31 -2.82
N GLU A 426 7.21 22.52 -2.28
CA GLU A 426 7.03 23.41 -1.13
C GLU A 426 7.85 22.96 0.09
N SER A 427 7.93 21.66 0.36
CA SER A 427 8.73 21.09 1.45
C SER A 427 10.24 21.22 1.21
N VAL A 428 10.68 21.08 -0.05
CA VAL A 428 12.09 21.22 -0.44
C VAL A 428 12.51 22.67 -0.30
N PHE A 429 11.77 23.62 -0.89
CA PHE A 429 12.07 25.05 -0.75
C PHE A 429 12.07 25.46 0.72
N LYS A 430 11.07 25.08 1.51
CA LYS A 430 11.03 25.42 2.94
C LYS A 430 12.25 24.96 3.76
N ASN A 431 12.94 23.90 3.33
CA ASN A 431 14.04 23.29 4.09
C ASN A 431 15.43 23.50 3.47
N PHE A 432 15.52 23.76 2.17
CA PHE A 432 16.79 23.88 1.43
C PHE A 432 17.04 25.28 0.85
N ASP A 433 16.01 26.13 0.74
CA ASP A 433 16.15 27.57 0.43
C ASP A 433 16.62 28.27 1.72
N THR A 434 17.94 28.30 1.92
CA THR A 434 18.54 28.72 3.20
C THR A 434 18.56 30.23 3.34
N ASP A 435 18.61 30.95 2.21
CA ASP A 435 18.61 32.40 2.13
C ASP A 435 17.19 33.00 1.99
N GLY A 436 16.19 32.16 1.70
CA GLY A 436 14.78 32.56 1.62
C GLY A 436 14.47 33.39 0.38
N ASP A 437 15.32 33.29 -0.66
CA ASP A 437 15.22 34.10 -1.88
C ASP A 437 14.16 33.55 -2.87
N GLY A 438 13.53 32.43 -2.53
CA GLY A 438 12.50 31.79 -3.33
C GLY A 438 13.05 30.95 -4.49
N HIS A 439 14.37 30.74 -4.54
CA HIS A 439 15.08 29.94 -5.53
C HIS A 439 16.02 28.95 -4.84
N ILE A 440 16.46 27.93 -5.57
CA ILE A 440 17.46 26.98 -5.09
C ILE A 440 18.76 27.22 -5.85
N SER A 441 19.82 27.59 -5.12
CA SER A 441 21.15 27.78 -5.67
C SER A 441 21.80 26.45 -6.07
N ARG A 442 22.91 26.50 -6.83
CA ARG A 442 23.63 25.29 -7.27
C ARG A 442 24.14 24.42 -6.12
N ASP A 443 24.61 25.05 -5.05
CA ASP A 443 25.15 24.34 -3.88
C ASP A 443 24.01 23.67 -3.06
N GLU A 444 22.87 24.35 -2.96
CA GLU A 444 21.66 23.79 -2.32
C GLU A 444 21.05 22.65 -3.17
N PHE A 445 21.12 22.77 -4.49
CA PHE A 445 20.68 21.73 -5.42
C PHE A 445 21.55 20.47 -5.35
N GLU A 446 22.87 20.59 -5.16
CA GLU A 446 23.74 19.43 -4.97
C GLU A 446 23.40 18.66 -3.69
N ALA A 447 22.96 19.35 -2.63
CA ALA A 447 22.43 18.70 -1.43
C ALA A 447 21.14 17.92 -1.75
N ILE A 448 20.22 18.49 -2.53
CA ILE A 448 18.98 17.82 -2.94
C ILE A 448 19.23 16.63 -3.86
N ARG A 449 20.22 16.70 -4.77
CA ARG A 449 20.60 15.61 -5.67
C ARG A 449 21.09 14.37 -4.92
N ASN A 450 21.66 14.52 -3.73
CA ASN A 450 22.01 13.37 -2.89
C ASN A 450 20.76 12.61 -2.38
N ASN A 451 19.60 13.27 -2.31
CA ASN A 451 18.31 12.66 -1.91
C ASN A 451 17.55 12.07 -3.08
N PHE A 452 17.69 12.71 -4.23
CA PHE A 452 17.09 12.28 -5.48
C PHE A 452 18.23 12.12 -6.48
N PRO A 453 18.99 11.02 -6.44
CA PRO A 453 20.12 10.79 -7.34
C PRO A 453 19.75 10.75 -8.82
N TYR A 454 18.45 10.68 -9.13
CA TYR A 454 17.85 10.75 -10.46
C TYR A 454 17.52 12.18 -10.92
N LEU A 455 17.69 13.19 -10.07
CA LEU A 455 17.65 14.58 -10.51
C LEU A 455 18.71 14.75 -11.60
N SER A 456 18.24 15.21 -12.75
CA SER A 456 19.09 15.58 -13.87
C SER A 456 20.14 16.60 -13.45
N LYS A 457 21.16 16.78 -14.29
CA LYS A 457 22.19 17.82 -14.06
C LYS A 457 21.50 19.18 -13.87
N PHE A 458 22.07 20.04 -13.03
CA PHE A 458 21.54 21.38 -12.72
C PHE A 458 21.05 22.15 -13.96
N GLY A 459 21.81 22.09 -15.07
CA GLY A 459 21.47 22.77 -16.33
C GLY A 459 20.31 22.17 -17.14
N GLU A 460 19.73 21.04 -16.76
CA GLU A 460 18.48 20.53 -17.35
C GLU A 460 17.23 20.98 -16.56
N LEU A 461 17.41 21.39 -15.29
CA LEU A 461 16.35 21.98 -14.47
C LEU A 461 16.27 23.50 -14.63
N ASP A 462 17.44 24.15 -14.72
CA ASP A 462 17.57 25.58 -15.01
C ASP A 462 17.30 25.85 -16.50
N LYS A 463 16.01 25.96 -16.85
CA LYS A 463 15.57 26.15 -18.24
C LYS A 463 15.86 27.55 -18.76
N ASN A 464 15.77 28.54 -17.87
CA ASN A 464 15.99 29.94 -18.21
C ASN A 464 17.50 30.30 -18.16
N GLN A 465 18.35 29.37 -17.72
CA GLN A 465 19.81 29.51 -17.58
C GLN A 465 20.21 30.68 -16.67
N ASP A 466 19.39 30.99 -15.66
CA ASP A 466 19.62 32.09 -14.73
C ASP A 466 20.56 31.70 -13.58
N GLY A 467 21.01 30.44 -13.53
CA GLY A 467 21.90 29.92 -12.50
C GLY A 467 21.21 29.62 -11.17
N LYS A 468 19.87 29.67 -11.14
CA LYS A 468 19.00 29.36 -10.01
C LYS A 468 17.87 28.42 -10.48
N ILE A 469 17.22 27.75 -9.53
CA ILE A 469 16.05 26.91 -9.85
C ILE A 469 14.82 27.50 -9.17
N SER A 470 13.87 27.96 -9.97
CA SER A 470 12.57 28.44 -9.49
C SER A 470 11.64 27.28 -9.09
N ARG A 471 10.58 27.61 -8.33
CA ARG A 471 9.57 26.62 -7.91
C ARG A 471 8.87 26.00 -9.12
N GLU A 472 8.56 26.82 -10.12
CA GLU A 472 7.89 26.41 -11.34
C GLU A 472 8.76 25.47 -12.18
N GLU A 473 10.07 25.74 -12.28
CA GLU A 473 11.02 24.87 -12.97
C GLU A 473 11.16 23.51 -12.27
N MET A 474 11.21 23.50 -10.94
CA MET A 474 11.28 22.27 -10.19
C MET A 474 9.97 21.45 -10.31
N ILE A 475 8.80 22.10 -10.22
CA ILE A 475 7.49 21.45 -10.45
C ILE A 475 7.42 20.87 -11.87
N ASP A 476 7.79 21.64 -12.90
CA ASP A 476 7.77 21.17 -14.28
C ASP A 476 8.74 20.01 -14.52
N PHE A 477 9.93 20.04 -13.90
CA PHE A 477 10.88 18.93 -13.96
C PHE A 477 10.29 17.65 -13.35
N PHE A 478 9.74 17.71 -12.14
CA PHE A 478 9.17 16.52 -11.49
C PHE A 478 7.89 16.04 -12.20
N LEU A 479 7.07 16.95 -12.74
CA LEU A 479 5.94 16.58 -13.60
C LEU A 479 6.41 15.91 -14.88
N LYS A 480 7.47 16.42 -15.52
CA LYS A 480 8.05 15.81 -16.72
C LYS A 480 8.66 14.46 -16.43
N ALA A 481 9.45 14.32 -15.37
CA ALA A 481 10.01 13.06 -14.91
C ALA A 481 8.88 12.05 -14.66
N SER A 482 7.84 12.43 -13.91
CA SER A 482 6.67 11.58 -13.67
C SER A 482 5.90 11.23 -14.96
N SER A 483 5.77 12.18 -15.91
CA SER A 483 5.07 11.96 -17.18
C SER A 483 5.83 11.08 -18.18
N LEU A 484 7.17 11.20 -18.24
CA LEU A 484 8.05 10.36 -19.07
C LEU A 484 8.09 8.91 -18.57
N LEU A 485 7.81 8.70 -17.27
CA LEU A 485 7.71 7.38 -16.64
C LEU A 485 6.34 6.72 -16.88
N ASN A 486 5.38 7.40 -17.52
CA ASN A 486 4.07 6.87 -17.96
C ASN A 486 4.00 6.74 -19.50
N CYS A 487 4.60 5.66 -20.02
CA CYS A 487 4.63 5.20 -21.42
C CYS A 487 5.83 5.69 -22.27
N LYS A 488 6.74 4.75 -22.54
CA LYS A 488 7.83 4.76 -23.54
C LYS A 488 8.99 5.72 -23.24
N MET A 489 10.07 5.15 -22.71
CA MET A 489 11.41 5.66 -22.98
C MET A 489 11.73 5.47 -24.47
N GLY A 490 11.46 6.53 -25.21
CA GLY A 490 11.86 6.78 -26.58
C GLY A 490 11.45 8.20 -26.88
N PHE A 491 12.42 9.11 -27.00
CA PHE A 491 12.18 10.49 -27.42
C PHE A 491 11.26 10.47 -28.65
N ILE A 492 9.99 10.85 -28.49
CA ILE A 492 9.12 11.13 -29.63
C ILE A 492 9.51 12.53 -30.12
N HIS A 493 10.62 12.60 -30.86
CA HIS A 493 10.71 13.63 -31.88
C HIS A 493 9.78 13.20 -33.01
N THR A 494 8.89 14.10 -33.45
CA THR A 494 8.24 13.95 -34.76
C THR A 494 9.32 14.15 -35.82
N PHE A 495 10.08 13.09 -36.11
CA PHE A 495 11.09 13.14 -37.16
C PHE A 495 10.39 13.29 -38.49
N THR A 496 10.58 14.45 -39.13
CA THR A 496 10.30 14.65 -40.54
C THR A 496 11.58 14.35 -41.30
N GLU A 497 11.53 13.34 -42.16
CA GLU A 497 12.66 13.00 -43.03
C GLU A 497 12.98 14.21 -43.91
N THR A 498 14.16 14.81 -43.68
CA THR A 498 14.57 16.04 -44.36
C THR A 498 15.86 15.75 -45.10
N THR A 499 15.84 15.85 -46.43
CA THR A 499 17.04 15.72 -47.26
C THR A 499 17.86 17.00 -47.17
N TYR A 500 19.04 16.94 -46.54
CA TYR A 500 19.91 18.09 -46.38
C TYR A 500 20.78 18.30 -47.63
N VAL A 501 20.54 19.39 -48.36
CA VAL A 501 21.32 19.76 -49.56
C VAL A 501 22.71 20.32 -49.19
N LYS A 502 22.94 20.62 -47.90
CA LYS A 502 24.21 21.13 -47.37
C LYS A 502 24.80 20.15 -46.33
N PRO A 503 26.14 20.03 -46.25
CA PRO A 503 26.79 19.21 -45.23
C PRO A 503 26.36 19.65 -43.83
N THR A 504 25.71 18.74 -43.10
CA THR A 504 25.09 19.02 -41.79
C THR A 504 25.61 18.02 -40.76
N PHE A 505 25.78 18.45 -39.52
CA PHE A 505 26.23 17.61 -38.41
C PHE A 505 25.04 17.25 -37.52
N CYS A 506 25.04 16.02 -37.01
CA CYS A 506 24.04 15.58 -36.05
C CYS A 506 24.23 16.33 -34.71
N GLU A 507 23.21 17.06 -34.26
CA GLU A 507 23.26 17.81 -33.00
C GLU A 507 23.48 16.91 -31.77
N HIS A 508 23.12 15.63 -31.85
CA HIS A 508 23.14 14.71 -30.71
C HIS A 508 24.46 13.93 -30.54
N CYS A 509 25.20 13.69 -31.63
CA CYS A 509 26.48 12.97 -31.59
C CYS A 509 27.64 13.75 -32.21
N ALA A 510 27.40 14.97 -32.68
CA ALA A 510 28.32 15.81 -33.45
C ALA A 510 28.91 15.12 -34.71
N GLY A 511 28.34 13.98 -35.13
CA GLY A 511 28.78 13.21 -36.29
C GLY A 511 28.30 13.81 -37.61
N PHE A 512 29.12 13.70 -38.66
CA PHE A 512 28.78 14.20 -39.99
C PHE A 512 27.69 13.34 -40.65
N VAL A 513 26.59 13.95 -41.09
CA VAL A 513 25.50 13.26 -41.79
C VAL A 513 25.87 13.09 -43.25
N ARG A 514 26.13 11.86 -43.70
CA ARG A 514 26.45 11.56 -45.10
C ARG A 514 25.16 11.50 -45.92
N ASN A 515 25.11 12.27 -47.00
CA ASN A 515 24.05 12.17 -48.00
C ASN A 515 24.22 10.87 -48.81
N HIS A 516 23.14 10.12 -48.99
CA HIS A 516 23.03 9.04 -49.97
C HIS A 516 22.22 9.50 -51.17
#